data_AF-A0A1B9NMX2-F1
#
_entry.id   AF-A0A1B9NMX2-F1
#
_cell.length_a   1.000
_cell.length_b   1.000
_cell.length_c   1.000
_cell.angle_alpha   90.00
_cell.angle_beta   90.00
_cell.angle_gamma   90.00
#
_symmetry.space_group_name_H-M   'P 1'
#
loop_
_entity.id
_entity.type
_entity.pdbx_description
1 polymer ?
#
loop_
_entity_poly.entity_id
_entity_poly.type
_entity_poly.pdbx_seq_one_letter_code
_entity_poly.pdbx_strand_id
1 'polypeptide(L)'
;MPTLELPWKDNQRQISCIPPAIYQCNIVNSPKFGRVYQVKDVPNRSHILIHAGNWTKDTQGCILVGMSNNDTQLFESRKALNLLMNELNGQSFKLEVIEAYE
;
A
#
# COMPACT_ATOMS: atom_id res chain seq x y z
N MET A 1 6.82 -4.67 -9.35
CA MET A 1 6.31 -3.30 -9.13
C MET A 1 6.79 -2.89 -7.74
N PRO A 2 7.66 -1.88 -7.60
CA PRO A 2 8.15 -1.44 -6.29
C PRO A 2 7.05 -0.79 -5.44
N THR A 3 7.24 -0.87 -4.12
CA THR A 3 6.41 -0.21 -3.11
C THR A 3 7.22 0.80 -2.29
N LEU A 4 6.54 1.72 -1.61
CA LEU A 4 7.14 2.65 -0.67
C LEU A 4 6.20 2.84 0.53
N GLU A 5 6.76 2.75 1.73
CA GLU A 5 6.03 2.80 3.00
C GLU A 5 6.77 3.67 4.02
N LEU A 6 6.16 3.88 5.18
CA LEU A 6 6.83 4.49 6.33
C LEU A 6 7.76 3.47 7.01
N PRO A 7 8.81 3.92 7.73
CA PRO A 7 9.63 3.01 8.54
C PRO A 7 8.78 2.29 9.59
N TRP A 8 9.22 1.10 10.00
CA TRP A 8 8.60 0.35 11.09
C TRP A 8 8.73 1.13 12.41
N LYS A 9 7.61 1.32 13.08
CA LYS A 9 7.51 1.93 14.42
C LYS A 9 6.46 1.19 15.23
N ASP A 10 6.62 -0.13 15.38
CA ASP A 10 5.75 -0.99 16.18
C ASP A 10 4.26 -0.88 15.81
N ASN A 11 3.97 -0.85 14.50
CA ASN A 11 2.62 -0.69 13.96
C ASN A 11 1.87 0.56 14.49
N GLN A 12 2.60 1.60 14.92
CA GLN A 12 1.99 2.84 15.40
C GLN A 12 1.17 3.52 14.31
N ARG A 13 -0.03 3.98 14.70
CA ARG A 13 -0.99 4.59 13.79
C ARG A 13 -0.41 5.85 13.13
N GLN A 14 -0.61 5.96 11.82
CA GLN A 14 -0.22 7.10 10.97
C GLN A 14 1.29 7.34 10.78
N ILE A 15 2.16 6.61 11.48
CA ILE A 15 3.62 6.83 11.45
C ILE A 15 4.46 5.57 11.19
N SER A 16 3.82 4.41 11.03
CA SER A 16 4.46 3.10 10.78
C SER A 16 3.90 2.42 9.54
N CYS A 17 4.71 1.60 8.86
CA CYS A 17 4.23 0.51 8.01
C CYS A 17 3.47 -0.55 8.83
N ILE A 18 2.81 -1.47 8.13
CA ILE A 18 2.01 -2.55 8.74
C ILE A 18 2.87 -3.78 9.07
N PRO A 19 2.45 -4.63 10.03
CA PRO A 19 3.25 -5.78 10.41
C PRO A 19 3.38 -6.79 9.26
N PRO A 20 4.48 -7.55 9.22
CA PRO A 20 4.64 -8.69 8.32
C PRO A 20 3.57 -9.75 8.60
N ALA A 21 2.80 -10.11 7.57
CA ALA A 21 1.81 -11.17 7.60
C ALA A 21 1.25 -11.39 6.18
N ILE A 22 0.37 -12.37 6.04
CA ILE A 22 -0.48 -12.51 4.86
C ILE A 22 -1.84 -11.88 5.16
N TYR A 23 -2.21 -10.88 4.38
CA TYR A 23 -3.46 -10.15 4.51
C TYR A 23 -4.40 -10.43 3.34
N GLN A 24 -5.70 -10.35 3.60
CA GLN A 24 -6.71 -10.31 2.55
C GLN A 24 -6.86 -8.88 2.01
N CYS A 25 -6.85 -8.72 0.69
CA CYS A 25 -7.04 -7.44 0.03
C CYS A 25 -8.33 -7.45 -0.80
N ASN A 26 -9.20 -6.47 -0.53
CA ASN A 26 -10.50 -6.32 -1.21
C ASN A 26 -10.67 -4.92 -1.76
N ILE A 27 -11.48 -4.77 -2.80
CA ILE A 27 -11.85 -3.44 -3.33
C ILE A 27 -12.68 -2.67 -2.30
N VAL A 28 -12.37 -1.39 -2.16
CA VAL A 28 -13.16 -0.39 -1.43
C VAL A 28 -13.29 0.89 -2.25
N ASN A 29 -14.31 1.69 -1.96
CA ASN A 29 -14.41 3.05 -2.49
C ASN A 29 -13.96 4.05 -1.42
N SER A 30 -12.73 4.54 -1.53
CA SER A 30 -12.14 5.54 -0.63
C SER A 30 -12.68 6.94 -0.96
N PRO A 31 -13.07 7.76 0.03
CA PRO A 31 -13.48 9.15 -0.21
C PRO A 31 -12.39 9.99 -0.89
N LYS A 32 -11.11 9.68 -0.63
CA LYS A 32 -9.96 10.43 -1.17
C LYS A 32 -9.42 9.84 -2.47
N PHE A 33 -9.38 8.51 -2.58
CA PHE A 33 -8.69 7.82 -3.66
C PHE A 33 -9.61 7.12 -4.65
N GLY A 34 -10.92 7.13 -4.42
CA GLY A 34 -11.89 6.37 -5.22
C GLY A 34 -11.71 4.87 -5.05
N ARG A 35 -11.94 4.12 -6.13
CA ARG A 35 -11.89 2.65 -6.12
C ARG A 35 -10.44 2.16 -6.04
N VAL A 36 -10.07 1.57 -4.91
CA VAL A 36 -8.72 1.04 -4.62
C VAL A 36 -8.81 -0.23 -3.76
N TYR A 37 -7.69 -0.93 -3.57
CA TYR A 37 -7.63 -2.06 -2.65
C TYR A 37 -7.37 -1.61 -1.21
N GLN A 38 -8.04 -2.26 -0.27
CA GLN A 38 -7.82 -2.15 1.16
C GLN A 38 -7.22 -3.45 1.70
N VAL A 39 -6.16 -3.32 2.49
CA VAL A 39 -5.60 -4.40 3.31
C VAL A 39 -6.50 -4.60 4.53
N LYS A 40 -7.03 -5.80 4.70
CA LYS A 40 -7.96 -6.17 5.77
C LYS A 40 -7.22 -6.70 7.00
N ASP A 41 -7.87 -6.57 8.15
CA ASP A 41 -7.49 -7.23 9.40
C ASP A 41 -6.06 -6.89 9.90
N VAL A 42 -5.58 -5.70 9.56
CA VAL A 42 -4.34 -5.15 10.15
C VAL A 42 -4.60 -4.83 11.62
N PRO A 43 -3.84 -5.41 12.57
CA PRO A 43 -4.08 -5.22 14.01
C PRO A 43 -4.12 -3.74 14.41
N ASN A 44 -5.16 -3.32 15.12
CA ASN A 44 -5.35 -1.94 15.61
C ASN A 44 -5.31 -0.84 14.52
N ARG A 45 -5.43 -1.20 13.24
CA ARG A 45 -5.37 -0.27 12.12
C ARG A 45 -6.56 -0.52 11.20
N SER A 46 -7.05 0.55 10.58
CA SER A 46 -8.09 0.48 9.56
C SER A 46 -7.70 1.39 8.40
N HIS A 47 -8.38 1.20 7.27
CA HIS A 47 -8.17 2.00 6.06
C HIS A 47 -6.71 2.02 5.58
N ILE A 48 -6.02 0.89 5.70
CA ILE A 48 -4.73 0.67 5.03
C ILE A 48 -5.05 0.39 3.56
N LEU A 49 -4.67 1.31 2.69
CA LEU A 49 -4.99 1.26 1.27
C LEU A 49 -3.73 1.04 0.44
N ILE A 50 -3.90 0.46 -0.75
CA ILE A 50 -2.89 0.47 -1.80
C ILE A 50 -3.26 1.60 -2.76
N HIS A 51 -2.43 2.63 -2.85
CA HIS A 51 -2.74 3.80 -3.68
C HIS A 51 -1.51 4.42 -4.34
N ALA A 52 -1.76 5.31 -5.30
CA ALA A 52 -0.72 6.08 -5.96
C ALA A 52 -0.14 7.13 -4.98
N GLY A 53 1.17 7.23 -4.95
CA GLY A 53 1.96 8.23 -4.23
C GLY A 53 3.42 8.05 -4.59
N ASN A 54 4.20 9.12 -4.53
CA ASN A 54 5.60 9.09 -4.98
C ASN A 54 6.57 9.19 -3.80
N TRP A 55 6.16 9.80 -2.70
CA TRP A 55 7.02 10.09 -1.55
C TRP A 55 6.43 9.52 -0.26
N THR A 56 7.27 9.25 0.75
CA THR A 56 6.81 8.79 2.07
C THR A 56 5.81 9.75 2.73
N LYS A 57 5.90 11.06 2.47
CA LYS A 57 4.92 12.07 2.93
C LYS A 57 3.52 11.92 2.30
N ASP A 58 3.38 11.16 1.20
CA ASP A 58 2.11 10.91 0.55
C ASP A 58 1.29 9.82 1.26
N THR A 59 1.86 9.18 2.30
CA THR A 59 1.22 8.12 3.07
C THR A 59 1.26 8.40 4.57
N GLN A 60 0.29 7.83 5.30
CA GLN A 60 0.25 7.73 6.75
C GLN A 60 0.25 6.25 7.17
N GLY A 61 1.04 5.44 6.45
CA GLY A 61 1.15 3.98 6.62
C GLY A 61 0.20 3.15 5.76
N CYS A 62 -0.33 3.73 4.69
CA CYS A 62 -0.79 3.00 3.50
C CYS A 62 0.42 2.54 2.65
N ILE A 63 0.18 1.63 1.71
CA ILE A 63 1.20 1.11 0.80
C ILE A 63 1.15 1.90 -0.51
N LEU A 64 2.26 2.53 -0.89
CA LEU A 64 2.39 3.23 -2.16
C LEU A 64 2.94 2.28 -3.23
N VAL A 65 2.51 2.46 -4.49
CA VAL A 65 2.98 1.67 -5.64
C VAL A 65 3.52 2.55 -6.76
N GLY A 66 4.57 2.08 -7.45
CA GLY A 66 5.24 2.77 -8.56
C GLY A 66 5.71 1.80 -9.64
N MET A 67 5.94 2.27 -10.87
CA MET A 67 6.48 1.42 -11.94
C MET A 67 7.97 1.16 -11.76
N SER A 68 8.67 2.15 -11.22
CA SER A 68 10.09 2.13 -10.87
C SER A 68 10.32 2.99 -9.63
N ASN A 69 11.51 2.89 -9.04
CA ASN A 69 11.89 3.66 -7.86
C ASN A 69 13.38 4.02 -7.89
N ASN A 70 13.74 4.98 -7.05
CA ASN A 70 15.09 5.13 -6.53
C ASN A 70 15.04 4.99 -5.00
N ASP A 71 16.13 5.33 -4.31
CA ASP A 71 16.27 5.18 -2.86
C ASP A 71 15.23 5.98 -2.04
N THR A 72 14.59 6.99 -2.64
CA THR A 72 13.74 7.95 -1.90
C THR A 72 12.33 8.12 -2.47
N GLN A 73 12.09 7.65 -3.71
CA GLN A 73 10.90 8.00 -4.47
C GLN A 73 10.44 6.86 -5.39
N LEU A 74 9.12 6.78 -5.57
CA LEU A 74 8.45 6.01 -6.62
C LEU A 74 8.13 6.88 -7.85
N PHE A 75 8.22 6.28 -9.04
CA PHE A 75 7.87 6.91 -10.31
C PHE A 75 6.65 6.26 -10.96
N GLU A 76 5.91 7.04 -11.75
CA GLU A 76 4.71 6.61 -12.50
C GLU A 76 3.64 5.90 -11.64
N SER A 77 3.45 6.33 -10.38
CA SER A 77 2.54 5.68 -9.41
C SER A 77 1.09 5.51 -9.87
N ARG A 78 0.55 6.46 -10.65
CA ARG A 78 -0.81 6.34 -11.23
C ARG A 78 -0.90 5.20 -12.26
N LYS A 79 0.13 5.04 -13.08
CA LYS A 79 0.19 3.96 -14.08
C LYS A 79 0.31 2.61 -13.39
N ALA A 80 1.16 2.53 -12.36
CA ALA A 80 1.30 1.36 -11.51
C ALA A 80 -0.03 0.95 -10.85
N LEU A 81 -0.73 1.91 -10.24
CA LEU A 81 -2.05 1.66 -9.65
C LEU A 81 -3.06 1.20 -10.71
N ASN A 82 -3.13 1.85 -11.88
CA ASN A 82 -4.05 1.46 -12.94
C ASN A 82 -3.78 0.04 -13.46
N LEU A 83 -2.51 -0.33 -13.65
CA LEU A 83 -2.13 -1.70 -14.05
C LEU A 83 -2.55 -2.72 -12.99
N LEU A 84 -2.28 -2.46 -11.71
CA LEU A 84 -2.71 -3.32 -10.60
C LEU A 84 -4.23 -3.51 -10.59
N MET A 85 -4.98 -2.42 -10.73
CA MET A 85 -6.45 -2.45 -10.72
C MET A 85 -7.03 -3.22 -11.91
N ASN A 86 -6.43 -3.06 -13.10
CA ASN A 86 -6.84 -3.75 -14.31
C ASN A 86 -6.52 -5.24 -14.27
N GLU A 87 -5.31 -5.59 -13.85
CA GLU A 87 -4.84 -6.99 -13.79
C GLU A 87 -5.69 -7.82 -12.83
N LEU A 88 -5.92 -7.28 -11.63
CA LEU A 88 -6.74 -7.95 -10.62
C LEU A 88 -8.24 -7.85 -10.91
N ASN A 89 -8.66 -6.89 -11.74
CA ASN A 89 -10.05 -6.67 -12.17
C ASN A 89 -11.09 -6.70 -11.02
N GLY A 90 -10.71 -6.17 -9.86
CA GLY A 90 -11.54 -6.13 -8.66
C GLY A 90 -11.67 -7.45 -7.89
N GLN A 91 -10.96 -8.50 -8.29
CA GLN A 91 -10.87 -9.74 -7.55
C GLN A 91 -10.08 -9.53 -6.25
N SER A 92 -10.50 -10.24 -5.21
CA SER A 92 -9.80 -10.21 -3.93
C SER A 92 -8.54 -11.08 -4.00
N PHE A 93 -7.47 -10.69 -3.34
CA PHE A 93 -6.19 -11.40 -3.38
C PHE A 93 -5.52 -11.43 -2.01
N LYS A 94 -4.52 -12.30 -1.85
CA LYS A 94 -3.67 -12.33 -0.67
C LYS A 94 -2.42 -11.48 -0.90
N LEU A 95 -2.18 -10.53 -0.01
CA LEU A 95 -0.96 -9.73 0.04
C LEU A 95 -0.04 -10.30 1.11
N GLU A 96 1.14 -10.74 0.72
CA GLU A 96 2.21 -11.11 1.64
C GLU A 96 3.09 -9.88 1.92
N VAL A 97 3.15 -9.46 3.18
CA VAL A 97 4.07 -8.43 3.66
C VAL A 97 5.22 -9.15 4.34
N ILE A 98 6.42 -8.96 3.79
CA ILE A 98 7.66 -9.55 4.30
C ILE A 98 8.48 -8.51 5.05
N GLU A 99 9.29 -8.96 6.00
CA GLU A 99 10.27 -8.10 6.66
C GLU A 99 11.40 -7.78 5.69
N ALA A 100 11.47 -6.52 5.28
CA ALA A 100 12.67 -5.96 4.68
C ALA A 100 13.54 -5.40 5.81
N TYR A 101 14.25 -6.29 6.52
CA TYR A 101 15.32 -5.85 7.41
C TYR A 101 16.53 -5.47 6.54
N GLU A 102 17.05 -4.26 6.75
CA GLU A 102 18.47 -3.95 6.53
C GLU A 102 19.29 -4.42 7.74
#